data_AF-A0A7C4MU86-F1
#
_entry.id   AF-A0A7C4MU86-F1
#
_cell.length_a   1.000
_cell.length_b   1.000
_cell.length_c   1.000
_cell.angle_alpha   90.00
_cell.angle_beta   90.00
_cell.angle_gamma   90.00
#
_symmetry.space_group_name_H-M   'P 1'
#
loop_
_entity.id
_entity.type
_entity.pdbx_description
1 polymer ?
#
loop_
_entity_poly.entity_id
_entity_poly.type
_entity_poly.pdbx_seq_one_letter_code
_entity_poly.pdbx_strand_id
1 'polypeptide(L)'
;MIDSTTGRRPCIARRALPCVVLASMVVVAPLRADPPEGKWTLVFQDEFNASGDELDKNWHFQNGPSGHILCSRWRENVVVENGLCRILNRKENRGGQEWTSGSMWTKRQFKYGYFEARYRFAPTTGLNNSFWIMTVAPRTAKASNAGAAAGQTPPASKPVEQPGRFEIDICEGHWPDKINMNIHNWSGKHWAKPKVYRAEGKDLSRDFHVFGLLWTADELVWFFEGREIRREPNTICHGEAPVWFSSAVMKWAGEVTDKIDGTAMEVDYVRVYQRDVPGK
;
A
#
# COMPACT_ATOMS: atom_id res chain seq x y z
N MET A 1 77.32 31.67 -49.81
CA MET A 1 76.65 30.93 -48.72
C MET A 1 75.53 31.80 -48.18
N ILE A 2 74.28 31.37 -48.40
CA ILE A 2 73.07 31.51 -47.58
C ILE A 2 71.93 31.08 -48.52
N ASP A 3 71.26 30.01 -48.12
CA ASP A 3 70.21 29.28 -48.81
C ASP A 3 68.84 29.79 -48.33
N SER A 4 67.86 29.91 -49.22
CA SER A 4 66.46 30.17 -48.85
C SER A 4 65.48 29.69 -49.92
N THR A 5 65.24 28.37 -49.95
CA THR A 5 64.11 27.77 -50.66
C THR A 5 62.82 27.87 -49.82
N THR A 6 61.79 28.51 -50.37
CA THR A 6 60.45 28.65 -49.78
C THR A 6 59.55 27.46 -50.17
N GLY A 7 59.25 26.59 -49.20
CA GLY A 7 58.32 25.47 -49.36
C GLY A 7 56.87 25.83 -49.04
N ARG A 8 55.94 25.61 -49.98
CA ARG A 8 54.48 25.67 -49.76
C ARG A 8 54.01 24.44 -48.96
N ARG A 9 53.20 24.65 -47.92
CA ARG A 9 52.49 23.58 -47.19
C ARG A 9 51.10 23.33 -47.81
N PRO A 10 50.64 22.08 -47.97
CA PRO A 10 49.31 21.79 -48.47
C PRO A 10 48.25 21.86 -47.35
N CYS A 11 47.08 22.38 -47.71
CA CYS A 11 45.92 22.52 -46.84
C CYS A 11 45.15 21.18 -46.79
N ILE A 12 45.09 20.55 -45.61
CA ILE A 12 44.33 19.30 -45.40
C ILE A 12 42.89 19.67 -45.02
N ALA A 13 41.94 19.35 -45.90
CA ALA A 13 40.50 19.46 -45.61
C ALA A 13 40.08 18.39 -44.59
N ARG A 14 39.60 18.80 -43.41
CA ARG A 14 39.02 17.88 -42.41
C ARG A 14 37.59 17.52 -42.82
N ARG A 15 37.33 16.25 -43.12
CA ARG A 15 35.97 15.71 -43.24
C ARG A 15 35.35 15.58 -41.85
N ALA A 16 34.20 16.20 -41.63
CA ALA A 16 33.39 16.00 -40.43
C ALA A 16 32.68 14.64 -40.54
N LEU A 17 32.85 13.76 -39.55
CA LEU A 17 32.01 12.56 -39.42
C LEU A 17 30.65 12.96 -38.81
N PRO A 18 29.53 12.43 -39.29
CA PRO A 18 28.23 12.64 -38.67
C PRO A 18 28.19 11.92 -37.32
N CYS A 19 27.94 12.68 -36.25
CA CYS A 19 27.71 12.15 -34.92
C CYS A 19 26.32 11.51 -34.89
N VAL A 20 26.25 10.18 -35.00
CA VAL A 20 25.00 9.43 -34.82
C VAL A 20 24.75 9.35 -33.31
N VAL A 21 23.83 10.18 -32.81
CA VAL A 21 23.33 10.08 -31.44
C VAL A 21 22.36 8.90 -31.39
N LEU A 22 22.85 7.75 -30.94
CA LEU A 22 21.99 6.64 -30.54
C LEU A 22 21.25 7.05 -29.26
N ALA A 23 19.99 7.44 -29.40
CA ALA A 23 19.09 7.58 -28.26
C ALA A 23 18.85 6.17 -27.68
N SER A 24 19.58 5.82 -26.62
CA SER A 24 19.26 4.65 -25.81
C SER A 24 17.88 4.86 -25.20
N MET A 25 16.87 4.16 -25.72
CA MET A 25 15.62 3.97 -25.00
C MET A 25 15.95 3.19 -23.73
N VAL A 26 16.01 3.88 -22.59
CA VAL A 26 15.98 3.22 -21.29
C VAL A 26 14.57 2.67 -21.15
N VAL A 27 14.42 1.38 -21.42
CA VAL A 27 13.22 0.65 -21.01
C VAL A 27 13.29 0.56 -19.49
N VAL A 28 12.63 1.50 -18.81
CA VAL A 28 12.36 1.37 -17.38
C VAL A 28 11.37 0.23 -17.26
N ALA A 29 11.87 -0.99 -17.01
CA ALA A 29 11.02 -2.08 -16.60
C ALA A 29 10.19 -1.60 -15.40
N PRO A 30 8.86 -1.81 -15.39
CA PRO A 30 8.07 -1.44 -14.23
C PRO A 30 8.71 -2.11 -13.01
N LEU A 31 8.96 -1.33 -11.95
CA LEU A 31 9.29 -1.89 -10.63
C LEU A 31 8.09 -2.74 -10.21
N ARG A 32 8.04 -3.99 -10.65
CA ARG A 32 7.30 -5.08 -10.01
C ARG A 32 8.30 -5.75 -9.10
N ALA A 33 7.98 -5.91 -7.83
CA ALA A 33 8.72 -6.90 -7.07
C ALA A 33 8.07 -8.24 -7.41
N ASP A 34 8.85 -9.17 -7.93
CA ASP A 34 8.37 -10.53 -8.06
C ASP A 34 8.36 -11.16 -6.65
N PRO A 35 7.49 -12.15 -6.39
CA PRO A 35 7.57 -12.93 -5.16
C PRO A 35 9.02 -13.41 -4.93
N PRO A 36 9.48 -13.51 -3.66
CA PRO A 36 10.78 -14.10 -3.34
C PRO A 36 10.93 -15.49 -3.95
N GLU A 37 12.17 -15.97 -4.12
CA GLU A 37 12.47 -17.24 -4.80
C GLU A 37 11.52 -18.40 -4.40
N GLY A 38 10.99 -19.08 -5.42
CA GLY A 38 10.05 -20.19 -5.27
C GLY A 38 9.09 -20.32 -6.45
N LYS A 39 8.23 -21.35 -6.40
CA LYS A 39 7.11 -21.52 -7.33
C LYS A 39 5.85 -20.94 -6.71
N TRP A 40 5.22 -20.01 -7.42
CA TRP A 40 4.11 -19.22 -6.95
C TRP A 40 2.97 -19.23 -7.95
N THR A 41 1.76 -19.45 -7.47
CA THR A 41 0.54 -19.25 -8.21
C THR A 41 -0.10 -17.93 -7.81
N LEU A 42 -0.41 -17.07 -8.78
CA LEU A 42 -1.23 -15.88 -8.57
C LEU A 42 -2.67 -16.33 -8.27
N VAL A 43 -3.14 -16.07 -7.06
CA VAL A 43 -4.47 -16.52 -6.63
C VAL A 43 -5.50 -15.41 -6.56
N PHE A 44 -5.07 -14.15 -6.47
CA PHE A 44 -5.93 -12.98 -6.52
C PHE A 44 -5.14 -11.78 -7.03
N GLN A 45 -5.81 -10.95 -7.83
CA GLN A 45 -5.29 -9.63 -8.20
C GLN A 45 -6.45 -8.66 -8.40
N ASP A 46 -6.15 -7.39 -8.20
CA ASP A 46 -6.94 -6.29 -8.73
C ASP A 46 -5.98 -5.26 -9.32
N GLU A 47 -6.13 -4.98 -10.61
CA GLU A 47 -5.39 -3.95 -11.35
C GLU A 47 -6.25 -2.67 -11.48
N PHE A 48 -7.35 -2.59 -10.73
CA PHE A 48 -8.27 -1.45 -10.63
C PHE A 48 -8.73 -0.89 -11.99
N ASN A 49 -9.02 -1.78 -12.93
CA ASN A 49 -9.63 -1.45 -14.22
C ASN A 49 -11.16 -1.41 -14.17
N ALA A 50 -11.77 -1.88 -13.07
CA ALA A 50 -13.22 -1.94 -12.87
C ALA A 50 -13.65 -1.00 -11.74
N SER A 51 -14.75 -0.27 -11.95
CA SER A 51 -15.27 0.75 -11.04
C SER A 51 -16.72 0.46 -10.61
N GLY A 52 -17.25 1.23 -9.65
CA GLY A 52 -18.65 1.11 -9.21
C GLY A 52 -18.98 -0.28 -8.69
N ASP A 53 -20.11 -0.83 -9.10
CA ASP A 53 -20.61 -2.14 -8.63
C ASP A 53 -19.69 -3.31 -9.01
N GLU A 54 -18.90 -3.17 -10.07
CA GLU A 54 -17.93 -4.21 -10.46
C GLU A 54 -16.78 -4.30 -9.44
N LEU A 55 -16.32 -3.17 -8.90
CA LEU A 55 -15.35 -3.15 -7.80
C LEU A 55 -15.93 -3.85 -6.57
N ASP A 56 -17.20 -3.63 -6.28
CA ASP A 56 -17.90 -4.17 -5.12
C ASP A 56 -18.01 -5.70 -5.16
N LYS A 57 -17.74 -6.36 -6.29
CA LYS A 57 -17.71 -7.84 -6.34
C LYS A 57 -16.60 -8.42 -5.49
N ASN A 58 -15.41 -7.80 -5.50
CA ASN A 58 -14.21 -8.30 -4.82
C ASN A 58 -13.96 -7.65 -3.46
N TRP A 59 -14.62 -6.53 -3.17
CA TRP A 59 -14.31 -5.70 -2.02
C TRP A 59 -15.51 -5.44 -1.11
N HIS A 60 -15.23 -5.33 0.19
CA HIS A 60 -16.07 -4.74 1.20
C HIS A 60 -15.54 -3.35 1.53
N PHE A 61 -16.40 -2.50 2.09
CA PHE A 61 -16.09 -1.11 2.41
C PHE A 61 -16.65 -0.73 3.78
N GLN A 62 -15.94 0.17 4.45
CA GLN A 62 -16.45 0.80 5.65
C GLN A 62 -17.46 1.89 5.27
N ASN A 63 -18.54 2.01 6.06
CA ASN A 63 -19.62 2.99 5.87
C ASN A 63 -20.05 3.60 7.20
N GLY A 64 -19.13 4.28 7.89
CA GLY A 64 -19.41 4.90 9.18
C GLY A 64 -18.18 5.40 9.94
N PRO A 65 -18.40 6.00 11.12
CA PRO A 65 -17.35 6.58 11.95
C PRO A 65 -16.43 5.54 12.60
N SER A 66 -15.29 6.01 13.09
CA SER A 66 -14.35 5.20 13.89
C SER A 66 -13.75 6.06 14.99
N GLY A 67 -13.97 5.68 16.25
CA GLY A 67 -13.59 6.49 17.42
C GLY A 67 -12.09 6.57 17.73
N HIS A 68 -11.25 5.75 17.08
CA HIS A 68 -9.79 5.73 17.29
C HIS A 68 -9.01 6.58 16.27
N ILE A 69 -9.71 7.17 15.29
CA ILE A 69 -9.14 8.04 14.24
C ILE A 69 -9.98 9.33 14.15
N LEU A 70 -9.51 10.31 13.38
CA LEU A 70 -10.17 11.62 13.26
C LEU A 70 -11.07 11.76 12.03
N CYS A 71 -11.26 10.69 11.27
CA CYS A 71 -12.15 10.67 10.11
C CYS A 71 -13.16 9.53 10.18
N SER A 72 -14.38 9.78 9.69
CA SER A 72 -15.30 8.70 9.34
C SER A 72 -14.94 8.13 7.96
N ARG A 73 -15.33 6.89 7.65
CA ARG A 73 -14.96 6.26 6.37
C ARG A 73 -16.17 5.76 5.60
N TRP A 74 -16.17 5.98 4.28
CA TRP A 74 -17.34 5.77 3.43
C TRP A 74 -16.97 5.19 2.06
N ARG A 75 -17.85 4.36 1.50
CA ARG A 75 -17.68 3.69 0.19
C ARG A 75 -17.38 4.67 -0.93
N GLU A 76 -18.05 5.82 -0.96
CA GLU A 76 -17.93 6.85 -1.99
C GLU A 76 -16.56 7.55 -2.00
N ASN A 77 -15.78 7.42 -0.93
CA ASN A 77 -14.41 7.91 -0.89
C ASN A 77 -13.40 6.90 -1.44
N VAL A 78 -13.83 5.73 -1.89
CA VAL A 78 -13.03 4.82 -2.70
C VAL A 78 -13.50 4.89 -4.15
N VAL A 79 -12.69 5.49 -5.00
CA VAL A 79 -13.00 5.75 -6.42
C VAL A 79 -11.96 5.10 -7.28
N VAL A 80 -12.40 4.34 -8.29
CA VAL A 80 -11.50 3.81 -9.33
C VAL A 80 -11.60 4.69 -10.56
N GLU A 81 -10.47 5.24 -10.99
CA GLU A 81 -10.37 6.13 -12.15
C GLU A 81 -9.00 5.96 -12.81
N ASN A 82 -8.96 5.88 -14.14
CA ASN A 82 -7.72 5.79 -14.94
C ASN A 82 -6.80 4.61 -14.53
N GLY A 83 -7.38 3.47 -14.16
CA GLY A 83 -6.63 2.29 -13.70
C GLY A 83 -6.10 2.38 -12.27
N LEU A 84 -6.52 3.38 -11.49
CA LEU A 84 -6.06 3.59 -10.11
C LEU A 84 -7.24 3.54 -9.14
N CYS A 85 -7.05 2.84 -8.02
CA CYS A 85 -7.92 2.99 -6.86
C CYS A 85 -7.45 4.17 -6.01
N ARG A 86 -8.28 5.21 -5.92
CA ARG A 86 -8.05 6.43 -5.15
C ARG A 86 -8.87 6.38 -3.87
N ILE A 87 -8.20 6.46 -2.72
CA ILE A 87 -8.86 6.62 -1.42
C ILE A 87 -8.79 8.09 -1.02
N LEU A 88 -9.90 8.80 -1.26
CA LEU A 88 -10.03 10.25 -1.14
C LEU A 88 -10.17 10.67 0.33
N ASN A 89 -9.55 11.79 0.70
CA ASN A 89 -9.73 12.45 1.98
C ASN A 89 -10.47 13.78 1.76
N ARG A 90 -11.52 14.04 2.56
CA ARG A 90 -12.35 15.25 2.44
C ARG A 90 -12.54 15.91 3.79
N LYS A 91 -12.53 17.24 3.81
CA LYS A 91 -12.98 18.04 4.95
C LYS A 91 -14.48 18.22 4.86
N GLU A 92 -15.22 17.29 5.47
CA GLU A 92 -16.67 17.33 5.51
C GLU A 92 -17.18 16.74 6.84
N ASN A 93 -18.10 17.44 7.49
CA ASN A 93 -18.67 17.00 8.75
C ASN A 93 -19.65 15.84 8.50
N ARG A 94 -19.24 14.61 8.82
CA ARG A 94 -20.07 13.42 8.63
C ARG A 94 -19.78 12.34 9.65
N GLY A 95 -20.84 11.71 10.15
CA GLY A 95 -20.73 10.68 11.20
C GLY A 95 -20.16 11.21 12.52
N GLY A 96 -20.29 12.50 12.79
CA GLY A 96 -19.73 13.15 13.99
C GLY A 96 -18.21 13.41 13.94
N GLN A 97 -17.59 13.34 12.77
CA GLN A 97 -16.17 13.61 12.55
C GLN A 97 -15.98 14.67 11.46
N GLU A 98 -14.96 15.51 11.58
CA GLU A 98 -14.70 16.65 10.68
C GLU A 98 -14.10 16.25 9.32
N TRP A 99 -13.61 15.02 9.25
CA TRP A 99 -12.95 14.46 8.08
C TRP A 99 -13.67 13.20 7.62
N THR A 100 -13.67 12.97 6.32
CA THR A 100 -14.04 11.67 5.74
C THR A 100 -12.90 11.08 4.91
N SER A 101 -12.85 9.76 4.88
CA SER A 101 -11.89 8.99 4.08
C SER A 101 -12.50 7.67 3.59
N GLY A 102 -11.70 6.72 3.11
CA GLY A 102 -12.13 5.39 2.70
C GLY A 102 -11.34 4.26 3.37
N SER A 103 -11.99 3.12 3.51
CA SER A 103 -11.37 1.84 3.91
C SER A 103 -12.09 0.73 3.17
N MET A 104 -11.31 -0.16 2.56
CA MET A 104 -11.78 -1.30 1.79
C MET A 104 -10.98 -2.55 2.13
N TRP A 105 -11.60 -3.71 2.03
CA TRP A 105 -10.93 -4.99 2.21
C TRP A 105 -11.50 -6.09 1.34
N THR A 106 -10.68 -7.07 0.98
CA THR A 106 -11.12 -8.15 0.10
C THR A 106 -12.26 -8.95 0.73
N LYS A 107 -13.24 -9.38 -0.07
CA LYS A 107 -14.24 -10.37 0.37
C LYS A 107 -13.59 -11.74 0.60
N ARG A 108 -12.64 -12.09 -0.27
CA ARG A 108 -11.81 -13.28 -0.12
C ARG A 108 -10.88 -13.08 1.07
N GLN A 109 -10.74 -14.14 1.87
CA GLN A 109 -9.75 -14.22 2.93
C GLN A 109 -8.59 -15.10 2.45
N PHE A 110 -7.41 -14.81 2.98
CA PHE A 110 -6.18 -15.49 2.62
C PHE A 110 -5.47 -15.95 3.88
N LYS A 111 -4.69 -17.01 3.73
CA LYS A 111 -3.75 -17.47 4.74
C LYS A 111 -2.48 -17.91 4.04
N TYR A 112 -1.38 -17.32 4.48
CA TYR A 112 -0.04 -17.48 3.92
C TYR A 112 0.05 -17.15 2.43
N GLY A 113 1.21 -16.68 2.01
CA GLY A 113 1.43 -16.24 0.65
C GLY A 113 2.41 -15.09 0.56
N TYR A 114 2.55 -14.57 -0.65
CA TYR A 114 3.18 -13.29 -0.91
C TYR A 114 2.11 -12.28 -1.29
N PHE A 115 2.08 -11.16 -0.58
CA PHE A 115 1.10 -10.10 -0.73
C PHE A 115 1.85 -8.86 -1.18
N GLU A 116 1.42 -8.25 -2.27
CA GLU A 116 2.08 -7.08 -2.81
C GLU A 116 1.05 -6.04 -3.25
N ALA A 117 1.37 -4.77 -2.99
CA ALA A 117 0.68 -3.65 -3.57
C ALA A 117 1.66 -2.63 -4.13
N ARG A 118 1.30 -2.02 -5.26
CA ARG A 118 1.98 -0.83 -5.79
C ARG A 118 1.10 0.37 -5.52
N TYR A 119 1.56 1.30 -4.70
CA TYR A 119 0.79 2.48 -4.34
C TYR A 119 1.68 3.68 -3.98
N ARG A 120 1.07 4.87 -3.94
CA ARG A 120 1.72 6.10 -3.47
C ARG A 120 0.90 6.77 -2.40
N PHE A 121 1.58 7.51 -1.53
CA PHE A 121 0.95 8.18 -0.40
C PHE A 121 0.22 9.45 -0.85
N ALA A 122 -0.74 9.88 -0.05
CA ALA A 122 -1.22 11.26 -0.10
C ALA A 122 -0.08 12.22 0.30
N PRO A 123 0.13 13.35 -0.43
CA PRO A 123 1.29 14.23 -0.27
C PRO A 123 1.17 15.21 0.92
N THR A 124 0.79 14.74 2.10
CA THR A 124 0.65 15.58 3.29
C THR A 124 0.79 14.82 4.61
N THR A 125 1.21 15.54 5.64
CA THR A 125 1.20 15.11 7.04
C THR A 125 -0.23 14.86 7.56
N GLY A 126 -0.34 14.07 8.63
CA GLY A 126 -1.60 13.80 9.33
C GLY A 126 -2.41 12.64 8.75
N LEU A 127 -1.87 11.95 7.74
CA LEU A 127 -2.49 10.82 7.06
C LEU A 127 -1.71 9.52 7.26
N ASN A 128 -2.40 8.49 7.72
CA ASN A 128 -1.93 7.11 7.66
C ASN A 128 -2.39 6.46 6.35
N ASN A 129 -1.45 6.09 5.48
CA ASN A 129 -1.68 5.52 4.15
C ASN A 129 -1.41 4.01 4.21
N SER A 130 -2.46 3.21 4.40
CA SER A 130 -2.31 1.85 4.94
C SER A 130 -2.53 0.75 3.91
N PHE A 131 -1.63 -0.24 3.91
CA PHE A 131 -1.77 -1.56 3.29
C PHE A 131 -1.51 -2.63 4.36
N TRP A 132 -2.51 -3.46 4.65
CA TRP A 132 -2.51 -4.26 5.89
C TRP A 132 -3.43 -5.48 5.80
N ILE A 133 -3.32 -6.38 6.78
CA ILE A 133 -4.09 -7.61 6.89
C ILE A 133 -4.63 -7.70 8.32
N MET A 134 -5.94 -7.84 8.48
CA MET A 134 -6.55 -8.01 9.80
C MET A 134 -7.66 -9.05 9.74
N THR A 135 -7.65 -9.97 10.70
CA THR A 135 -8.76 -10.92 10.89
C THR A 135 -10.06 -10.15 11.17
N VAL A 136 -11.09 -10.46 10.39
CA VAL A 136 -12.45 -9.96 10.63
C VAL A 136 -13.18 -10.89 11.58
N ALA A 137 -14.02 -10.32 12.44
CA ALA A 137 -14.87 -11.14 13.29
C ALA A 137 -15.81 -12.01 12.45
N PRO A 138 -16.08 -13.28 12.83
CA PRO A 138 -17.13 -14.05 12.19
C PRO A 138 -18.44 -13.27 12.23
N ARG A 139 -19.19 -13.23 11.12
CA ARG A 139 -20.48 -12.52 10.99
C ARG A 139 -21.51 -12.87 12.09
N THR A 140 -21.32 -13.97 12.81
CA THR A 140 -22.17 -14.45 13.91
C THR A 140 -21.86 -13.83 15.27
N ALA A 141 -20.69 -13.20 15.45
CA ALA A 141 -20.44 -12.34 16.59
C ALA A 141 -21.18 -11.02 16.34
N LYS A 142 -21.97 -10.54 17.30
CA LYS A 142 -22.72 -9.27 17.30
C LYS A 142 -21.79 -8.03 17.26
N ALA A 143 -20.94 -7.95 16.25
CA ALA A 143 -20.06 -6.85 15.92
C ALA A 143 -19.70 -6.92 14.43
N SER A 144 -20.72 -6.92 13.56
CA SER A 144 -20.51 -6.61 12.14
C SER A 144 -21.07 -5.22 11.87
N ASN A 145 -20.18 -4.28 11.59
CA ASN A 145 -20.55 -2.97 11.01
C ASN A 145 -20.84 -3.09 9.50
N ALA A 146 -20.81 -4.31 8.95
CA ALA A 146 -21.24 -4.60 7.60
C ALA A 146 -22.78 -4.70 7.58
N GLY A 147 -23.45 -3.54 7.64
CA GLY A 147 -24.91 -3.45 7.58
C GLY A 147 -25.56 -2.40 8.48
N ALA A 148 -24.78 -1.60 9.21
CA ALA A 148 -25.36 -0.45 9.91
C ALA A 148 -25.91 0.53 8.88
N ALA A 149 -27.23 0.73 8.88
CA ALA A 149 -27.86 1.83 8.17
C ALA A 149 -27.16 3.14 8.55
N ALA A 150 -26.98 4.03 7.58
CA ALA A 150 -26.34 5.33 7.78
C ALA A 150 -26.89 6.00 9.06
N GLY A 151 -26.00 6.27 10.02
CA GLY A 151 -26.34 7.00 11.25
C GLY A 151 -26.44 6.17 12.54
N GLN A 152 -26.18 4.86 12.53
CA GLN A 152 -26.10 4.08 13.78
C GLN A 152 -24.65 3.78 14.16
N THR A 153 -24.15 4.44 15.19
CA THR A 153 -22.94 4.03 15.91
C THR A 153 -23.23 2.66 16.53
N PRO A 154 -22.48 1.60 16.21
CA PRO A 154 -22.55 0.39 17.02
C PRO A 154 -22.17 0.80 18.45
N PRO A 155 -22.90 0.32 19.47
CA PRO A 155 -22.45 0.53 20.84
C PRO A 155 -21.01 0.03 20.95
N ALA A 156 -20.21 0.73 21.75
CA ALA A 156 -18.90 0.25 22.17
C ALA A 156 -19.08 -1.03 23.00
N SER A 157 -19.42 -2.14 22.35
CA SER A 157 -19.36 -3.45 22.97
C SER A 157 -17.88 -3.74 23.15
N LYS A 158 -17.52 -4.16 24.37
CA LYS A 158 -16.20 -4.72 24.65
C LYS A 158 -15.85 -5.68 23.53
N PRO A 159 -14.61 -5.66 22.99
CA PRO A 159 -14.21 -6.64 22.00
C PRO A 159 -14.54 -8.02 22.56
N VAL A 160 -15.44 -8.74 21.91
CA VAL A 160 -15.60 -10.17 22.18
C VAL A 160 -14.20 -10.75 21.98
N GLU A 161 -13.60 -11.34 23.02
CA GLU A 161 -12.33 -12.01 22.87
C GLU A 161 -12.49 -13.06 21.78
N GLN A 162 -11.73 -12.89 20.71
CA GLN A 162 -11.71 -13.80 19.58
C GLN A 162 -10.34 -14.45 19.56
N PRO A 163 -10.25 -15.73 19.95
CA PRO A 163 -9.01 -16.47 19.86
C PRO A 163 -8.41 -16.34 18.46
N GLY A 164 -7.14 -15.95 18.41
CA GLY A 164 -6.41 -15.81 17.14
C GLY A 164 -6.75 -14.55 16.32
N ARG A 165 -7.35 -13.51 16.91
CA ARG A 165 -7.48 -12.20 16.26
C ARG A 165 -6.11 -11.51 16.17
N PHE A 166 -5.67 -11.21 14.96
CA PHE A 166 -4.38 -10.55 14.70
C PHE A 166 -4.48 -9.49 13.61
N GLU A 167 -3.43 -8.70 13.50
CA GLU A 167 -3.23 -7.70 12.46
C GLU A 167 -1.75 -7.67 12.06
N ILE A 168 -1.50 -7.58 10.75
CA ILE A 168 -0.19 -7.40 10.14
C ILE A 168 -0.24 -6.13 9.31
N ASP A 169 0.50 -5.12 9.74
CA ASP A 169 0.64 -3.87 8.99
C ASP A 169 1.83 -4.00 8.03
N ILE A 170 1.53 -4.11 6.73
CA ILE A 170 2.56 -4.18 5.68
C ILE A 170 3.17 -2.80 5.49
N CYS A 171 2.33 -1.77 5.47
CA CYS A 171 2.76 -0.38 5.51
C CYS A 171 1.66 0.48 6.12
N GLU A 172 1.95 1.10 7.26
CA GLU A 172 1.29 2.30 7.78
C GLU A 172 2.16 3.51 7.39
N GLY A 173 1.84 4.09 6.23
CA GLY A 173 2.67 5.08 5.55
C GLY A 173 2.42 6.50 6.03
N HIS A 174 3.45 7.19 6.52
CA HIS A 174 3.37 8.62 6.86
C HIS A 174 4.29 9.43 5.94
N TRP A 175 3.71 10.42 5.28
CA TRP A 175 4.43 11.33 4.39
C TRP A 175 5.58 12.05 5.12
N PRO A 176 6.75 12.25 4.48
CA PRO A 176 7.07 11.86 3.10
C PRO A 176 7.57 10.42 2.94
N ASP A 177 8.15 9.81 3.98
CA ASP A 177 9.09 8.70 3.79
C ASP A 177 9.00 7.56 4.81
N LYS A 178 8.04 7.61 5.75
CA LYS A 178 7.98 6.62 6.84
C LYS A 178 7.07 5.46 6.47
N ILE A 179 7.58 4.27 6.72
CA ILE A 179 6.88 2.99 6.60
C ILE A 179 6.86 2.37 7.98
N ASN A 180 5.73 2.50 8.69
CA ASN A 180 5.55 1.81 9.96
C ASN A 180 5.01 0.40 9.65
N MET A 181 5.68 -0.62 10.16
CA MET A 181 5.26 -2.01 10.06
C MET A 181 4.93 -2.50 11.46
N ASN A 182 3.90 -3.33 11.60
CA ASN A 182 3.48 -3.79 12.91
C ASN A 182 2.90 -5.20 12.86
N ILE A 183 2.86 -5.79 14.05
CA ILE A 183 2.14 -7.02 14.33
C ILE A 183 1.34 -6.71 15.58
N HIS A 184 0.01 -6.79 15.51
CA HIS A 184 -0.83 -6.68 16.70
C HIS A 184 -1.46 -8.03 17.04
N ASN A 185 -1.33 -8.42 18.30
CA ASN A 185 -2.18 -9.44 18.86
C ASN A 185 -3.40 -8.79 19.49
N TRP A 186 -4.58 -9.11 18.96
CA TRP A 186 -5.86 -8.69 19.53
C TRP A 186 -6.58 -9.83 20.27
N SER A 187 -5.97 -11.02 20.33
CA SER A 187 -6.46 -12.16 21.11
C SER A 187 -6.03 -12.01 22.57
N GLY A 188 -7.01 -11.85 23.46
CA GLY A 188 -6.77 -11.62 24.89
C GLY A 188 -6.16 -10.24 25.16
N LYS A 189 -5.10 -10.18 25.99
CA LYS A 189 -4.41 -8.92 26.28
C LYS A 189 -3.68 -8.41 25.04
N HIS A 190 -4.09 -7.23 24.57
CA HIS A 190 -3.48 -6.55 23.42
C HIS A 190 -1.99 -6.30 23.62
N TRP A 191 -1.21 -6.58 22.58
CA TRP A 191 0.18 -6.14 22.45
C TRP A 191 0.51 -5.88 20.98
N ALA A 192 1.55 -5.08 20.75
CA ALA A 192 2.05 -4.72 19.43
C ALA A 192 3.58 -4.91 19.34
N LYS A 193 4.11 -5.20 18.15
CA LYS A 193 5.55 -5.26 17.86
C LYS A 193 5.89 -4.32 16.70
N PRO A 194 5.99 -3.01 16.92
CA PRO A 194 6.20 -2.03 15.84
C PRO A 194 7.67 -2.01 15.37
N LYS A 195 7.88 -1.67 14.10
CA LYS A 195 9.18 -1.29 13.55
C LYS A 195 8.99 -0.26 12.45
N VAL A 196 9.80 0.78 12.45
CA VAL A 196 9.77 1.83 11.43
C VAL A 196 10.93 1.63 10.47
N TYR A 197 10.63 1.73 9.18
CA TYR A 197 11.61 1.92 8.12
C TYR A 197 11.44 3.32 7.51
N ARG A 198 12.54 3.96 7.13
CA ARG A 198 12.53 5.25 6.43
C ARG A 198 13.15 5.09 5.06
N ALA A 199 12.42 5.48 4.02
CA ALA A 199 12.93 5.54 2.66
C ALA A 199 13.71 6.85 2.47
N GLU A 200 14.91 6.94 3.08
CA GLU A 200 15.70 8.17 3.13
C GLU A 200 15.89 8.81 1.75
N GLY A 201 15.67 10.12 1.68
CA GLY A 201 15.79 10.90 0.45
C GLY A 201 14.65 10.70 -0.56
N LYS A 202 13.62 9.90 -0.23
CA LYS A 202 12.42 9.75 -1.06
C LYS A 202 11.24 10.56 -0.52
N ASP A 203 10.34 10.94 -1.43
CA ASP A 203 8.98 11.34 -1.10
C ASP A 203 8.03 10.33 -1.76
N LEU A 204 7.48 9.45 -0.93
CA LEU A 204 6.66 8.30 -1.33
C LEU A 204 5.26 8.71 -1.85
N SER A 205 4.98 10.02 -1.95
CA SER A 205 3.79 10.54 -2.64
C SER A 205 4.05 10.93 -4.10
N ARG A 206 5.32 11.08 -4.51
CA ARG A 206 5.67 11.54 -5.86
C ARG A 206 5.57 10.43 -6.89
N ASP A 207 6.03 9.24 -6.53
CA ASP A 207 6.07 8.06 -7.38
C ASP A 207 5.34 6.89 -6.71
N PHE A 208 4.98 5.91 -7.52
CA PHE A 208 4.42 4.65 -7.02
C PHE A 208 5.54 3.72 -6.58
N HIS A 209 5.36 3.14 -5.39
CA HIS A 209 6.31 2.21 -4.79
C HIS A 209 5.66 0.87 -4.49
N VAL A 210 6.47 -0.18 -4.43
CA VAL A 210 6.03 -1.54 -4.18
C VAL A 210 6.27 -1.92 -2.73
N PHE A 211 5.23 -2.39 -2.07
CA PHE A 211 5.24 -2.85 -0.69
C PHE A 211 4.81 -4.31 -0.67
N GLY A 212 5.62 -5.17 -0.05
CA GLY A 212 5.42 -6.61 -0.07
C GLY A 212 5.46 -7.24 1.32
N LEU A 213 4.76 -8.36 1.48
CA LEU A 213 4.82 -9.21 2.64
C LEU A 213 4.87 -10.68 2.20
N LEU A 214 5.93 -11.39 2.58
CA LEU A 214 5.92 -12.84 2.65
C LEU A 214 5.36 -13.25 4.01
N TRP A 215 4.19 -13.87 4.01
CA TRP A 215 3.53 -14.43 5.18
C TRP A 215 3.56 -15.96 5.09
N THR A 216 4.27 -16.61 6.01
CA THR A 216 4.35 -18.08 6.08
C THR A 216 3.88 -18.57 7.43
N ALA A 217 3.84 -19.89 7.62
CA ALA A 217 3.58 -20.47 8.93
C ALA A 217 4.64 -20.09 9.98
N ASP A 218 5.88 -19.87 9.54
CA ASP A 218 7.04 -19.74 10.42
C ASP A 218 7.52 -18.29 10.57
N GLU A 219 7.29 -17.44 9.57
CA GLU A 219 7.81 -16.08 9.53
C GLU A 219 6.97 -15.10 8.71
N LEU A 220 7.17 -13.82 9.04
CA LEU A 220 6.70 -12.64 8.33
C LEU A 220 7.91 -11.86 7.82
N VAL A 221 7.96 -11.55 6.53
CA VAL A 221 9.06 -10.80 5.90
C VAL A 221 8.48 -9.65 5.08
N TRP A 222 8.86 -8.42 5.39
CA TRP A 222 8.39 -7.23 4.70
C TRP A 222 9.42 -6.77 3.68
N PHE A 223 8.90 -6.28 2.56
CA PHE A 223 9.68 -5.79 1.43
C PHE A 223 9.25 -4.37 1.05
N PHE A 224 10.24 -3.55 0.70
CA PHE A 224 10.03 -2.28 0.02
C PHE A 224 10.88 -2.28 -1.25
N GLU A 225 10.23 -2.10 -2.41
CA GLU A 225 10.87 -2.18 -3.73
C GLU A 225 11.68 -3.48 -3.91
N GLY A 226 11.10 -4.61 -3.49
CA GLY A 226 11.71 -5.94 -3.58
C GLY A 226 12.83 -6.21 -2.58
N ARG A 227 13.24 -5.21 -1.77
CA ARG A 227 14.27 -5.37 -0.74
C ARG A 227 13.65 -5.69 0.61
N GLU A 228 14.16 -6.71 1.28
CA GLU A 228 13.77 -7.00 2.66
C GLU A 228 14.13 -5.82 3.58
N ILE A 229 13.15 -5.37 4.35
CA ILE A 229 13.29 -4.28 5.34
C ILE A 229 12.98 -4.73 6.77
N ARG A 230 12.30 -5.86 6.92
CA ARG A 230 11.97 -6.46 8.22
C ARG A 230 11.70 -7.96 8.08
N ARG A 231 12.09 -8.71 9.11
CA ARG A 231 11.75 -10.12 9.30
C ARG A 231 11.42 -10.41 10.75
N GLU A 232 10.41 -11.23 10.99
CA GLU A 232 9.96 -11.65 12.32
C GLU A 232 9.46 -13.10 12.27
N PRO A 233 9.68 -13.90 13.32
CA PRO A 233 8.98 -15.18 13.47
C PRO A 233 7.47 -14.97 13.53
N ASN A 234 6.70 -15.85 12.86
CA ASN A 234 5.25 -15.84 12.92
C ASN A 234 4.76 -16.70 14.10
N THR A 235 4.38 -16.03 15.19
CA THR A 235 3.94 -16.71 16.42
C THR A 235 2.44 -16.65 16.66
N ILE A 236 1.70 -15.81 15.91
CA ILE A 236 0.26 -15.55 16.17
C ILE A 236 -0.60 -15.47 14.90
N CYS A 237 -0.04 -15.22 13.73
CA CYS A 237 -0.80 -14.94 12.51
C CYS A 237 -1.09 -16.24 11.74
N HIS A 238 -2.00 -17.07 12.27
CA HIS A 238 -2.31 -18.39 11.70
C HIS A 238 -3.75 -18.55 11.22
N GLY A 239 -4.59 -17.54 11.39
CA GLY A 239 -5.95 -17.49 10.83
C GLY A 239 -5.97 -16.98 9.39
N GLU A 240 -7.10 -17.16 8.71
CA GLU A 240 -7.37 -16.47 7.45
C GLU A 240 -7.76 -15.02 7.72
N ALA A 241 -7.35 -14.12 6.84
CA ALA A 241 -7.68 -12.70 6.93
C ALA A 241 -7.79 -12.06 5.54
N PRO A 242 -8.67 -11.08 5.35
CA PRO A 242 -8.70 -10.27 4.14
C PRO A 242 -7.53 -9.27 4.10
N VAL A 243 -7.26 -8.78 2.89
CA VAL A 243 -6.30 -7.71 2.60
C VAL A 243 -7.03 -6.37 2.61
N TRP A 244 -6.43 -5.37 3.24
CA TRP A 244 -7.03 -4.06 3.47
C TRP A 244 -6.21 -2.92 2.84
N PHE A 245 -6.93 -1.91 2.37
CA PHE A 245 -6.41 -0.58 2.12
C PHE A 245 -7.25 0.46 2.86
N SER A 246 -6.59 1.44 3.47
CA SER A 246 -7.31 2.55 4.10
C SER A 246 -6.46 3.81 4.17
N SER A 247 -7.12 4.96 4.13
CA SER A 247 -6.55 6.22 4.55
C SER A 247 -7.20 6.64 5.87
N ALA A 248 -6.42 7.25 6.76
CA ALA A 248 -6.88 7.68 8.08
C ALA A 248 -6.30 9.04 8.44
N VAL A 249 -7.14 9.97 8.89
CA VAL A 249 -6.66 11.20 9.54
C VAL A 249 -6.29 10.89 10.99
N MET A 250 -5.02 11.06 11.35
CA MET A 250 -4.50 10.69 12.67
C MET A 250 -3.35 11.60 13.09
N LYS A 251 -3.35 12.05 14.35
CA LYS A 251 -2.25 12.87 14.92
C LYS A 251 -0.91 12.12 14.99
N TRP A 252 -0.95 10.79 15.08
CA TRP A 252 0.26 9.95 15.05
C TRP A 252 0.97 9.99 13.68
N ALA A 253 0.22 10.24 12.61
CA ALA A 253 0.76 10.42 11.26
C ALA A 253 1.29 11.84 10.99
N GLY A 254 1.35 12.68 12.03
CA GLY A 254 1.85 14.05 11.99
C GLY A 254 0.75 15.09 12.19
N GLU A 255 1.11 16.35 11.95
CA GLU A 255 0.19 17.48 12.06
C GLU A 255 -1.00 17.31 11.11
N VAL A 256 -2.21 17.59 11.61
CA VAL A 256 -3.45 17.57 10.84
C VAL A 256 -3.76 18.99 10.40
N THR A 257 -3.85 19.21 9.09
CA THR A 257 -4.10 20.54 8.49
C THR A 257 -5.11 20.44 7.35
N ASP A 258 -5.61 21.59 6.91
CA ASP A 258 -6.57 21.68 5.80
C ASP A 258 -6.02 21.20 4.46
N LYS A 259 -4.69 21.03 4.34
CA LYS A 259 -4.04 20.45 3.15
C LYS A 259 -4.39 18.97 2.92
N ILE A 260 -5.04 18.31 3.87
CA ILE A 260 -5.58 16.96 3.72
C ILE A 260 -6.75 16.94 2.74
N ASP A 261 -7.53 18.01 2.68
CA ASP A 261 -8.72 18.07 1.83
C ASP A 261 -8.37 17.91 0.35
N GLY A 262 -9.09 17.04 -0.34
CA GLY A 262 -8.87 16.75 -1.76
C GLY A 262 -7.67 15.84 -2.06
N THR A 263 -6.91 15.41 -1.06
CA THR A 263 -5.81 14.46 -1.25
C THR A 263 -6.32 13.01 -1.35
N ALA A 264 -5.47 12.12 -1.86
CA ALA A 264 -5.76 10.68 -1.88
C ALA A 264 -4.47 9.86 -1.77
N MET A 265 -4.53 8.70 -1.12
CA MET A 265 -3.60 7.63 -1.47
C MET A 265 -4.10 6.94 -2.73
N GLU A 266 -3.17 6.47 -3.56
CA GLU A 266 -3.51 5.88 -4.86
C GLU A 266 -2.82 4.54 -5.03
N VAL A 267 -3.63 3.50 -5.28
CA VAL A 267 -3.19 2.12 -5.47
C VAL A 267 -3.32 1.77 -6.94
N ASP A 268 -2.22 1.34 -7.53
CA ASP A 268 -2.12 0.90 -8.93
C ASP A 268 -2.51 -0.57 -9.08
N TYR A 269 -2.02 -1.43 -8.18
CA TYR A 269 -2.46 -2.82 -8.14
C TYR A 269 -2.30 -3.42 -6.75
N VAL A 270 -3.01 -4.52 -6.54
CA VAL A 270 -2.73 -5.51 -5.49
C VAL A 270 -2.67 -6.91 -6.08
N ARG A 271 -1.71 -7.71 -5.63
CA ARG A 271 -1.55 -9.11 -6.04
C ARG A 271 -1.27 -9.99 -4.84
N VAL A 272 -1.86 -11.18 -4.86
CA VAL A 272 -1.67 -12.20 -3.83
C VAL A 272 -1.29 -13.51 -4.50
N TYR A 273 -0.17 -14.05 -4.06
CA TYR A 273 0.39 -15.30 -4.54
C TYR A 273 0.43 -16.34 -3.42
N GLN A 274 0.20 -17.60 -3.76
CA GLN A 274 0.39 -18.72 -2.84
C GLN A 274 1.45 -19.65 -3.41
N ARG A 275 2.31 -20.21 -2.52
CA ARG A 275 3.32 -21.18 -2.95
C ARG A 275 2.64 -22.44 -3.47
N ASP A 276 3.17 -22.97 -4.55
CA ASP A 276 2.82 -24.31 -4.99
C ASP A 276 3.36 -25.29 -3.95
N VAL A 277 2.47 -26.04 -3.30
CA VAL A 277 2.88 -27.10 -2.38
C VAL A 277 2.99 -28.39 -3.20
N PRO A 278 4.19 -28.99 -3.38
CA PRO A 278 4.31 -30.22 -4.14
C PRO A 278 3.46 -31.33 -3.50
N GLY A 279 2.56 -31.94 -4.28
CA GLY A 279 1.74 -33.07 -3.84
C GLY A 279 0.33 -32.73 -3.31
N LYS A 280 -0.15 -31.50 -3.54
CA LYS A 280 -1.58 -31.17 -3.51
C LYS A 280 -2.06 -30.73 -4.89
#